data_AF-A0A2E8D070-F1
#
_entry.id   AF-A0A2E8D070-F1
#
_cell.length_a   1.000
_cell.length_b   1.000
_cell.length_c   1.000
_cell.angle_alpha   90.00
_cell.angle_beta   90.00
_cell.angle_gamma   90.00
#
_symmetry.space_group_name_H-M   'P 1'
#
loop_
_entity.id
_entity.type
_entity.pdbx_description
1 polymer ?
#
loop_
_entity_poly.entity_id
_entity_poly.type
_entity_poly.pdbx_seq_one_letter_code
_entity_poly.pdbx_strand_id
1 'polypeptide(L)' 'MVVMRVRDRESIQEAVRRFRKLVERSGLKKEMRRRQYYEKPSETKRRARLRAERRAYAARRAQNTR' A
#
# COMPACT_ATOMS: atom_id res chain seq x y z
N MET A 1 -3.82 7.26 -8.87
CA MET A 1 -3.16 7.45 -10.18
C MET A 1 -1.69 7.75 -9.92
N VAL A 2 -0.76 7.06 -10.59
CA VAL A 2 0.68 7.25 -10.37
C VAL A 2 1.25 7.99 -11.56
N VAL A 3 1.85 9.15 -11.32
CA VAL A 3 2.52 9.96 -12.35
C VAL A 3 3.97 10.12 -11.95
N MET A 4 4.89 9.86 -12.88
CA MET A 4 6.33 10.03 -12.69
C MET A 4 6.90 10.80 -13.86
N ARG A 5 7.65 11.87 -13.60
CA ARG A 5 8.44 12.56 -14.61
C ARG A 5 9.81 11.88 -14.71
N VAL A 6 10.23 11.60 -15.94
CA VAL A 6 11.57 11.08 -16.25
C VAL A 6 12.55 12.26 -16.18
N ARG A 7 13.74 12.04 -15.63
CA ARG A 7 14.80 13.06 -15.58
C ARG A 7 15.78 12.81 -16.73
N ASP A 8 16.39 13.87 -17.26
CA ASP A 8 17.23 13.82 -18.46
C ASP A 8 18.55 13.02 -18.30
N ARG A 9 18.95 12.68 -17.07
CA ARG A 9 20.17 11.91 -16.76
C ARG A 9 19.91 10.48 -16.28
N GLU A 10 18.70 9.96 -16.44
CA GLU A 10 18.37 8.60 -16.00
C GLU A 10 18.33 7.62 -17.18
N SER A 11 18.84 6.41 -16.96
CA SER A 11 18.62 5.34 -17.94
C SER A 11 17.16 4.88 -17.90
N ILE A 12 16.67 4.37 -19.04
CA ILE A 12 15.29 3.84 -19.16
C ILE A 12 15.04 2.76 -18.10
N GLN A 13 16.03 1.91 -17.80
CA GLN A 13 15.89 0.85 -16.81
C GLN A 13 15.69 1.38 -15.38
N GLU A 14 16.36 2.46 -15.01
CA GLU A 14 16.21 3.08 -13.69
C GLU A 14 14.85 3.75 -13.54
N ALA A 15 14.37 4.43 -14.59
CA ALA A 15 13.02 4.98 -14.61
C ALA A 15 11.96 3.89 -14.41
N VAL A 16 12.09 2.74 -15.07
CA VAL A 16 11.17 1.59 -14.89
C VAL A 16 11.21 1.06 -13.45
N ARG A 17 12.41 0.93 -12.85
CA ARG A 17 12.53 0.50 -11.45
C ARG A 17 11.87 1.47 -10.48
N ARG A 18 12.03 2.79 -10.67
CA ARG A 18 11.37 3.82 -9.84
C ARG A 18 9.85 3.78 -10.02
N PHE A 19 9.37 3.67 -11.25
CA PHE A 19 7.95 3.55 -11.55
C PHE A 19 7.34 2.32 -10.87
N ARG A 20 8.01 1.16 -10.94
CA ARG A 20 7.56 -0.06 -10.26
C ARG A 20 7.46 0.14 -8.74
N LYS A 21 8.47 0.76 -8.11
CA LYS A 21 8.43 1.09 -6.68
C LYS A 21 7.29 2.05 -6.34
N LEU A 22 7.04 3.05 -7.18
CA LEU A 22 5.92 3.98 -7.00
C LEU A 22 4.56 3.29 -7.10
N VAL A 23 4.38 2.40 -8.08
CA VAL A 23 3.17 1.60 -8.23
C VAL A 23 2.96 0.68 -7.02
N GLU A 24 4.00 0.02 -6.53
CA GLU A 24 3.93 -0.82 -5.35
C GLU A 24 3.59 -0.01 -4.08
N ARG A 25 4.22 1.16 -3.91
CA ARG A 25 3.94 2.08 -2.79
C ARG A 25 2.53 2.66 -2.84
N SER A 26 2.01 2.96 -4.03
CA SER A 26 0.65 3.48 -4.19
C SER A 26 -0.43 2.48 -3.77
N GLY A 27 -0.07 1.20 -3.62
CA GLY A 27 -1.02 0.16 -3.19
C GLY A 27 -2.09 -0.17 -4.24
N LEU A 28 -1.89 0.24 -5.49
CA LEU A 28 -2.88 0.10 -6.57
C LEU A 28 -3.30 -1.36 -6.77
N LYS A 29 -2.35 -2.31 -6.70
CA LYS A 29 -2.63 -3.76 -6.73
C LYS A 29 -3.54 -4.23 -5.60
N LYS A 30 -3.38 -3.67 -4.39
CA LYS A 30 -4.22 -3.99 -3.22
C LYS A 30 -5.62 -3.43 -3.38
N GLU A 31 -5.73 -2.24 -3.96
CA GLU A 31 -7.01 -1.61 -4.25
C GLU A 31 -7.78 -2.35 -5.34
N MET A 32 -7.10 -2.78 -6.42
CA MET A 32 -7.70 -3.63 -7.45
C MET A 32 -8.31 -4.89 -6.85
N ARG A 33 -7.56 -5.65 -6.03
CA ARG A 33 -8.09 -6.85 -5.36
C ARG A 33 -9.28 -6.57 -4.44
N ARG A 34 -9.32 -5.39 -3.80
CA ARG A 34 -10.44 -5.00 -2.93
C ARG A 34 -11.70 -4.69 -3.74
N ARG A 35 -11.56 -4.13 -4.94
CA ARG A 35 -12.67 -3.72 -5.82
C ARG A 35 -13.14 -4.82 -6.77
N GLN A 36 -12.46 -5.98 -6.81
CA GLN A 36 -12.81 -7.10 -7.69
C GLN A 36 -14.20 -7.70 -7.39
N TYR A 37 -14.67 -7.60 -6.16
CA TYR A 37 -15.97 -8.11 -5.74
C TYR A 37 -16.66 -7.08 -4.85
N TYR A 38 -17.98 -7.12 -4.82
CA TYR A 38 -18.74 -6.32 -3.87
C TYR A 38 -18.49 -6.83 -2.45
N GLU A 39 -17.99 -5.95 -1.60
CA GLU A 39 -17.84 -6.19 -0.17
C GLU A 39 -18.94 -5.42 0.56
N LYS A 40 -19.76 -6.13 1.36
CA LYS A 40 -20.79 -5.47 2.18
C LYS A 40 -20.15 -4.41 3.09
N PRO A 41 -20.77 -3.25 3.32
CA PRO A 41 -20.21 -2.19 4.16
C PRO A 41 -19.83 -2.64 5.58
N SER A 42 -20.57 -3.60 6.13
CA SER A 42 -20.28 -4.22 7.44
C SER A 42 -18.94 -4.95 7.46
N GLU A 43 -18.64 -5.75 6.42
CA GLU A 43 -17.39 -6.49 6.28
C GLU A 43 -16.21 -5.54 6.04
N THR A 44 -16.41 -4.47 5.27
CA THR A 44 -15.38 -3.42 5.11
C THR A 44 -15.04 -2.75 6.44
N LYS A 45 -16.05 -2.40 7.25
CA LYS A 45 -15.87 -1.82 8.60
C LYS A 45 -15.16 -2.79 9.54
N ARG A 46 -15.57 -4.06 9.56
CA ARG A 46 -14.94 -5.13 10.35
C ARG A 46 -13.47 -5.32 9.97
N ARG A 47 -13.17 -5.38 8.67
CA ARG A 47 -11.80 -5.49 8.14
C ARG A 47 -10.94 -4.29 8.51
N ALA A 48 -11.50 -3.07 8.51
CA ALA A 48 -10.80 -1.87 8.92
C ALA A 48 -10.44 -1.89 10.41
N ARG A 49 -11.39 -2.30 11.28
CA ARG A 49 -11.17 -2.45 12.73
C ARG A 49 -10.05 -3.44 13.04
N LEU A 50 -10.11 -4.65 12.47
CA LEU A 50 -9.08 -5.68 12.66
C LEU A 50 -7.69 -5.21 12.21
N ARG A 51 -7.61 -4.43 11.11
CA ARG A 51 -6.34 -3.85 10.65
C ARG A 51 -5.82 -2.76 11.58
N ALA A 52 -6.68 -2.01 12.26
CA ALA A 52 -6.26 -1.02 13.25
C ALA A 52 -5.73 -1.70 14.52
N GLU A 53 -6.46 -2.69 15.04
CA GLU A 53 -6.06 -3.49 16.21
C GLU A 53 -4.70 -4.17 15.99
N ARG A 54 -4.50 -4.84 14.85
CA ARG A 54 -3.21 -5.46 14.50
C ARG A 54 -2.07 -4.46 14.45
N ARG A 55 -2.30 -3.26 13.91
CA ARG A 55 -1.29 -2.19 13.85
C ARG A 55 -0.94 -1.67 15.25
N ALA A 56 -1.95 -1.45 16.09
CA ALA A 56 -1.76 -1.01 17.47
C ALA A 56 -0.99 -2.06 18.29
N TYR A 57 -1.33 -3.34 18.14
CA TYR A 57 -0.63 -4.44 18.79
C TYR A 57 0.85 -4.52 18.37
N ALA A 58 1.12 -4.42 17.07
CA ALA A 58 2.49 -4.42 16.55
C ALA A 58 3.31 -3.22 17.07
N ALA A 59 2.71 -2.02 17.14
CA ALA A 59 3.35 -0.82 17.66
C ALA A 59 3.69 -0.94 19.15
N ARG A 60 2.76 -1.45 19.97
CA ARG A 60 2.98 -1.70 21.41
C ARG A 60 4.11 -2.71 21.64
N ARG A 61 4.13 -3.79 20.85
CA ARG A 61 5.22 -4.79 20.93
C ARG A 61 6.58 -4.19 20.60
N ALA A 62 6.66 -3.32 19.60
CA ALA A 62 7.90 -2.64 19.24
C ALA A 62 8.38 -1.66 20.34
N GLN A 63 7.47 -1.05 21.10
CA GLN A 63 7.80 -0.18 22.23
C GLN A 63 8.33 -0.96 23.43
N ASN A 64 7.77 -2.14 23.72
CA ASN A 64 8.24 -3.00 24.82
C ASN A 64 9.56 -3.73 24.54
N THR A 65 10.08 -3.67 23.30
CA THR A 65 11.35 -4.31 22.92
C THR A 65 12.52 -3.30 22.87
N ARG A 66 12.32 -2.08 23.39
CA ARG A 66 13.35 -1.06 23.60
C ARG A 66 13.53 -0.82 25.09
#